data_AF-A0A816ZVD1-F1
#
_entry.id   AF-A0A816ZVD1-F1
#
_cell.length_a   1.000
_cell.length_b   1.000
_cell.length_c   1.000
_cell.angle_alpha   90.00
_cell.angle_beta   90.00
_cell.angle_gamma   90.00
#
_symmetry.space_group_name_H-M   'P 1'
#
loop_
_entity.id
_entity.type
_entity.pdbx_description
1 polymer ?
#
loop_
_entity_poly.entity_id
_entity_poly.type
_entity_poly.pdbx_seq_one_letter_code
_entity_poly.pdbx_strand_id
1 'polypeptide(L)' 'LPGVDPDQSGSSSKIVHAQKIEPMTVSELNQFVLTADPHIIEFLCTAKVTEIQLDEGWSYIGCSGCSKKLTRE' A
#
# COMPACT_ATOMS: atom_id res chain seq x y z
N LEU A 1 -26.89 -46.03 -5.37
CA LEU A 1 -25.56 -45.42 -5.51
C LEU A 1 -25.44 -44.33 -4.45
N PRO A 2 -24.36 -44.33 -3.67
CA PRO A 2 -24.31 -43.72 -2.35
C PRO A 2 -24.16 -42.20 -2.42
N GLY A 3 -24.73 -41.53 -1.42
CA GLY A 3 -24.52 -40.12 -1.15
C GLY A 3 -23.07 -39.85 -0.76
N VAL A 4 -22.57 -38.69 -1.20
CA VAL A 4 -21.32 -38.11 -0.74
C VAL A 4 -21.68 -36.73 -0.23
N ASP A 5 -21.63 -36.60 1.10
CA ASP A 5 -21.74 -35.36 1.85
C ASP A 5 -20.62 -34.37 1.45
N PRO A 6 -20.86 -33.05 1.60
CA PRO A 6 -19.89 -32.03 1.24
C PRO A 6 -18.75 -32.03 2.25
N ASP A 7 -17.57 -32.48 1.83
CA ASP A 7 -16.36 -32.40 2.64
C ASP A 7 -16.02 -30.93 2.86
N GLN A 8 -16.16 -30.53 4.12
CA GLN A 8 -15.76 -29.24 4.68
C GLN A 8 -14.28 -28.99 4.36
N SER A 9 -14.02 -28.33 3.23
CA SER A 9 -12.72 -27.71 3.00
C SER A 9 -12.57 -26.60 4.01
N GLY A 10 -11.79 -26.90 5.07
CA GLY A 10 -11.59 -26.05 6.23
C GLY A 10 -11.38 -24.60 5.83
N SER A 11 -12.24 -23.73 6.34
CA SER A 11 -12.00 -22.30 6.37
C SER A 11 -10.72 -22.08 7.17
N SER A 12 -9.58 -22.10 6.48
CA SER A 12 -8.33 -21.58 7.01
C SER A 12 -8.56 -20.10 7.22
N SER A 13 -9.00 -19.76 8.43
CA SER A 13 -9.05 -18.40 8.92
C SER A 13 -7.63 -17.88 8.86
N LYS A 14 -7.26 -17.23 7.75
CA LYS A 14 -6.00 -16.52 7.60
C LYS A 14 -5.98 -15.51 8.73
N ILE A 15 -5.19 -15.77 9.76
CA ILE A 15 -4.96 -14.82 10.84
C ILE A 15 -4.24 -13.64 10.21
N VAL A 16 -5.01 -12.63 9.82
CA VAL A 16 -4.49 -11.35 9.38
C VAL A 16 -3.83 -10.77 10.62
N HIS A 17 -2.50 -10.79 10.66
CA HIS A 17 -1.75 -10.12 11.72
C HIS A 17 -2.04 -8.63 11.57
N ALA A 18 -2.98 -8.12 12.37
CA ALA A 18 -3.31 -6.71 12.38
C ALA A 18 -2.12 -5.95 12.98
N GLN A 19 -1.34 -5.30 12.12
CA GLN A 19 -0.31 -4.38 12.58
C GLN A 19 -0.97 -3.06 12.94
N LYS A 20 -0.83 -2.66 14.20
CA LYS A 20 -1.32 -1.35 14.65
C LYS A 20 -0.41 -0.29 14.04
N ILE A 21 -0.95 0.49 13.09
CA ILE A 21 -0.28 1.66 12.53
C ILE A 21 -0.71 2.86 13.37
N GLU A 22 0.22 3.48 14.07
CA GLU A 22 -0.04 4.71 14.82
C GLU A 22 -0.13 5.89 13.84
N PRO A 23 -1.16 6.75 13.99
CA PRO A 23 -1.28 7.95 13.17
C PRO A 23 -0.17 8.95 13.53
N MET A 24 0.44 9.53 12.49
CA MET A 24 1.58 10.45 12.58
C MET A 24 1.23 11.78 11.88
N THR A 25 1.71 12.89 12.44
CA THR A 25 1.58 14.20 11.81
C THR A 25 2.67 14.43 10.75
N VAL A 26 2.42 15.33 9.80
CA VAL A 26 3.41 15.72 8.77
C VAL A 26 4.67 16.32 9.41
N SER A 27 4.53 17.07 10.51
CA SER A 27 5.67 17.65 11.24
C SER A 27 6.58 16.59 11.85
N GLU A 28 5.99 15.56 12.49
CA GLU A 28 6.75 14.44 13.05
C GLU A 28 7.43 13.62 11.96
N LEU A 29 6.75 13.39 10.83
CA LEU A 29 7.34 12.73 9.66
C LEU A 29 8.54 13.51 9.13
N ASN A 30 8.42 14.83 9.01
CA ASN A 30 9.52 15.68 8.54
C ASN A 30 10.73 15.60 9.48
N GLN A 31 10.50 15.63 10.79
CA GLN A 31 11.59 15.49 11.76
C GLN A 31 12.24 14.11 11.65
N PHE A 32 11.47 13.05 11.46
CA PHE A 32 12.00 11.70 11.27
C PHE A 32 12.88 11.61 10.02
N VAL A 33 12.40 12.10 8.86
CA VAL A 33 13.15 12.08 7.59
C VAL A 33 14.50 12.81 7.69
N LEU A 34 14.58 13.87 8.51
CA LEU A 34 15.78 14.67 8.65
C LEU A 34 16.80 14.10 9.64
N THR A 35 16.36 13.31 10.61
CA THR A 35 17.19 12.92 11.78
C THR A 35 17.44 11.43 11.91
N ALA A 36 16.58 10.58 11.33
CA ALA A 36 16.75 9.15 11.39
C ALA A 36 17.75 8.66 10.34
N ASP A 37 18.44 7.55 10.62
CA ASP A 37 19.18 6.86 9.57
C ASP A 37 18.21 6.37 8.46
N PRO A 38 18.70 6.00 7.28
CA PRO A 38 17.85 5.49 6.21
C PRO A 38 17.12 4.21 6.61
N HIS A 39 15.79 4.28 6.74
CA HIS A 39 14.93 3.16 7.07
C HIS A 39 13.65 3.19 6.20
N ILE A 40 13.11 2.00 5.92
CA ILE A 40 11.77 1.88 5.32
C ILE A 40 10.76 1.88 6.47
N ILE A 41 9.82 2.82 6.43
CA ILE A 41 8.73 2.94 7.41
C ILE A 41 7.37 3.00 6.72
N GLU A 42 6.35 2.47 7.37
CA GLU A 42 4.94 2.62 6.98
C GLU A 42 4.25 3.52 8.01
N PHE A 43 3.49 4.51 7.53
CA PHE A 43 2.79 5.46 8.40
C PHE A 43 1.40 5.79 7.85
N LEU A 44 0.52 6.23 8.74
CA LEU A 44 -0.80 6.74 8.40
C LEU A 44 -0.88 8.21 8.80
N CYS A 45 -1.27 9.09 7.88
CA CYS A 45 -1.49 10.51 8.18
C CYS A 45 -2.82 10.99 7.60
N THR A 46 -3.39 12.02 8.23
CA THR A 46 -4.51 12.79 7.68
C THR A 46 -4.01 14.18 7.35
N ALA A 47 -4.12 14.58 6.09
CA ALA A 47 -3.66 15.89 5.62
C ALA A 47 -4.68 16.51 4.66
N LYS A 48 -4.65 17.84 4.55
CA LYS A 48 -5.40 18.58 3.54
C LYS A 48 -4.55 18.67 2.28
N VAL A 49 -5.10 18.25 1.14
CA VAL A 49 -4.48 18.49 -0.17
C VAL A 49 -4.53 19.99 -0.46
N THR A 50 -3.38 20.60 -0.71
CA THR A 50 -3.27 22.05 -0.99
C THR A 50 -3.20 22.33 -2.49
N GLU A 51 -2.49 21.50 -3.25
CA GLU A 51 -2.23 21.70 -4.68
C GLU A 51 -1.93 20.36 -5.37
N ILE A 52 -2.12 20.32 -6.70
CA ILE A 52 -1.78 19.21 -7.58
C ILE A 52 -0.79 19.73 -8.64
N GLN A 53 0.48 19.32 -8.57
CA GLN A 53 1.53 19.71 -9.51
C GLN A 53 1.35 19.07 -10.89
N LEU A 54 0.89 19.82 -11.89
CA LEU A 54 0.56 19.27 -13.21
C LEU A 54 1.77 19.02 -14.14
N ASP A 55 2.94 19.59 -13.83
CA ASP A 55 4.07 19.68 -14.75
C ASP A 55 4.74 18.32 -15.05
N GLU A 56 4.73 17.40 -14.10
CA GLU A 56 5.48 16.13 -14.18
C GLU A 56 4.65 14.96 -14.75
N GLY A 57 3.38 15.20 -15.11
CA GLY A 57 2.47 14.19 -15.63
C GLY A 57 1.94 13.22 -14.56
N TRP A 58 0.62 13.09 -14.47
CA TRP A 58 -0.06 12.24 -13.47
C TRP A 58 -0.38 10.84 -13.98
N SER A 59 -0.23 10.60 -15.28
CA SER A 59 -0.51 9.34 -15.93
C SER A 59 0.74 8.78 -16.60
N TYR A 60 0.86 7.45 -16.60
CA TYR A 60 1.90 6.75 -17.31
C TYR A 60 1.29 5.60 -18.12
N ILE A 61 1.95 5.23 -19.21
CA ILE A 61 1.55 4.05 -19.98
C ILE A 61 2.06 2.82 -19.25
N GLY A 62 1.15 1.95 -18.84
CA GLY A 62 1.45 0.69 -18.17
C GLY A 62 1.31 -0.50 -19.11
N CYS A 63 2.10 -1.56 -18.88
CA CYS A 63 1.84 -2.86 -19.47
C CYS A 63 0.54 -3.44 -18.90
N SER A 64 -0.40 -3.82 -19.76
CA SER A 64 -1.70 -4.39 -19.34
C SER A 64 -1.59 -5.70 -18.55
N GLY A 65 -0.50 -6.47 -18.72
CA GLY A 65 -0.31 -7.75 -18.05
C GLY A 65 0.40 -7.69 -16.70
N CYS A 66 1.18 -6.63 -16.42
CA CYS A 66 2.00 -6.55 -15.21
C CYS A 66 1.97 -5.20 -14.48
N SER A 67 1.21 -4.23 -14.99
CA SER A 67 1.06 -2.87 -14.43
C SER A 67 2.37 -2.07 -14.29
N LYS A 68 3.47 -2.55 -14.87
CA LYS A 68 4.75 -1.82 -14.88
C LYS A 68 4.70 -0.62 -15.82
N LYS A 69 5.27 0.51 -15.40
CA LYS A 69 5.47 1.71 -16.21
C LYS A 69 6.38 1.41 -17.41
N LEU A 70 5.93 1.75 -18.61
CA LEU A 70 6.71 1.63 -19.85
C LEU A 70 7.58 2.87 -20.04
N THR A 71 8.81 2.66 -20.51
CA THR A 71 9.75 3.71 -20.90
C THR A 71 9.91 3.72 -22.41
N ARG A 72 9.99 4.91 -23.01
CA ARG A 72 10.30 5.06 -24.43
C ARG A 72 11.81 5.04 -24.61
N GLU A 73 12.32 4.21 -25.52
CA GLU A 73 13.71 4.23 -25.98
C GLU A 73 14.01 5.44 -26.87
#